data_AF-A0A8X7SCC6-F1
#
_entry.id   AF-A0A8X7SCC6-F1
#
_cell.length_a   1.000
_cell.length_b   1.000
_cell.length_c   1.000
_cell.angle_alpha   90.00
_cell.angle_beta   90.00
_cell.angle_gamma   90.00
#
_symmetry.space_group_name_H-M   'P 1'
#
loop_
_entity.id
_entity.type
_entity.pdbx_description
1 polymer ?
#
loop_
_entity_poly.entity_id
_entity_poly.type
_entity_poly.pdbx_seq_one_letter_code
_entity_poly.pdbx_strand_id
1 'polypeptide(L)'
;MGLDYSYTQPSQSDDYGVNSDDSGYSETEELIRRDQAELSNKYPEPIHYPPQPEVEFGFPQTCYCGGEPLLATCHSRSDPGRRYYTSNGDVV
;
A
#
# COMPACT_ATOMS: atom_id res chain seq x y z
N MET A 1 -4.41 30.85 -4.96
CA MET A 1 -4.78 30.55 -3.56
C MET A 1 -4.31 29.13 -3.28
N GLY A 2 -3.09 28.96 -2.79
CA GLY A 2 -2.54 27.65 -2.41
C GLY A 2 -2.47 27.62 -0.89
N LEU A 3 -3.18 26.68 -0.27
CA LEU A 3 -3.11 26.48 1.18
C LEU A 3 -1.97 25.50 1.44
N ASP A 4 -0.91 25.99 2.08
CA ASP A 4 0.17 25.14 2.60
C ASP A 4 -0.36 24.34 3.77
N TYR A 5 -0.72 23.07 3.52
CA TYR A 5 -1.19 22.16 4.56
C TYR A 5 0.01 21.65 5.37
N SER A 6 0.42 22.42 6.38
CA SER A 6 1.30 21.93 7.45
C SER A 6 0.51 21.05 8.41
N TYR A 7 0.62 19.74 8.25
CA TYR A 7 0.08 18.79 9.21
C TYR A 7 1.04 18.66 10.40
N THR A 8 0.69 19.28 11.52
CA THR A 8 1.40 19.06 12.80
C THR A 8 0.69 17.92 13.52
N GLN A 9 1.29 16.74 13.50
CA GLN A 9 0.80 15.58 14.22
C GLN A 9 0.79 15.89 15.72
N PRO A 10 -0.36 15.81 16.40
CA PRO A 10 -0.41 16.06 17.84
C PRO A 10 0.40 14.97 18.54
N SER A 11 1.29 15.37 19.45
CA SER A 11 1.94 14.46 20.39
C SER A 11 0.83 13.70 21.12
N GLN A 12 0.81 12.38 21.02
CA GLN A 12 -0.10 11.56 21.81
C GLN A 12 0.18 11.85 23.29
N SER A 13 -0.72 12.60 23.93
CA SER A 13 -0.78 12.65 25.38
C SER A 13 -1.52 11.40 25.83
N ASP A 14 -0.79 10.48 26.46
CA ASP A 14 -1.31 9.29 27.15
C ASP A 14 -2.12 9.69 28.40
N ASP A 15 -3.22 10.40 28.20
CA ASP A 15 -4.28 10.53 29.20
C ASP A 15 -5.56 9.91 28.65
N TYR A 16 -5.43 8.67 28.13
CA TYR A 16 -6.58 7.79 28.06
C TYR A 16 -6.86 7.35 29.48
N GLY A 17 -7.85 8.00 30.10
CA GLY A 17 -8.31 7.72 31.45
C GLY A 17 -8.65 6.24 31.63
N VAL A 18 -7.68 5.47 32.09
CA VAL A 18 -7.87 4.15 32.68
C VAL A 18 -7.85 4.34 34.20
N ASN A 19 -8.89 5.02 34.69
CA ASN A 19 -9.30 4.91 36.08
C ASN A 19 -10.69 4.29 36.06
N SER A 20 -10.77 3.04 36.51
CA SER A 20 -11.83 2.50 37.36
C SER A 20 -11.83 0.97 37.21
N ASP A 21 -11.21 0.36 38.22
CA ASP A 21 -11.73 -0.79 38.95
C ASP A 21 -11.83 -2.16 38.23
N ASP A 22 -10.91 -3.03 38.67
CA ASP A 22 -11.11 -4.44 38.98
C ASP A 22 -12.52 -5.00 38.72
N SER A 23 -12.70 -5.62 37.56
CA SER A 23 -13.80 -6.54 37.29
C SER A 23 -13.20 -7.72 36.55
N GLY A 24 -12.62 -8.65 37.31
CA GLY A 24 -11.87 -9.82 36.82
C GLY A 24 -12.65 -10.84 35.99
N TYR A 25 -13.85 -10.53 35.48
CA TYR A 25 -14.54 -11.26 34.41
C TYR A 25 -15.68 -10.38 33.87
N SER A 26 -15.41 -9.66 32.79
CA SER A 26 -16.46 -8.97 32.04
C SER A 26 -17.18 -9.95 31.11
N GLU A 27 -18.50 -9.80 30.94
CA GLU A 27 -19.29 -10.55 29.94
C GLU A 27 -18.64 -10.49 28.55
N THR A 28 -18.00 -9.35 28.24
CA THR A 28 -17.23 -9.14 27.02
C THR A 28 -16.02 -10.07 26.88
N GLU A 29 -15.27 -10.35 27.95
CA GLU A 29 -14.13 -11.28 27.88
C GLU A 29 -14.58 -12.73 27.68
N GLU A 30 -15.75 -13.12 28.20
CA GLU A 30 -16.30 -14.46 27.95
C GLU A 30 -16.72 -14.64 26.50
N LEU A 31 -17.39 -13.62 25.93
CA LEU A 31 -17.76 -13.60 24.50
C LEU A 31 -16.52 -13.69 23.60
N ILE A 32 -15.47 -12.94 23.92
CA ILE A 32 -14.19 -12.97 23.17
C ILE A 32 -13.55 -14.37 23.23
N ARG A 33 -13.47 -14.99 24.42
CA ARG A 33 -12.87 -16.34 24.56
C ARG A 33 -13.66 -17.38 23.77
N ARG A 34 -14.99 -17.29 23.77
CA ARG A 34 -15.85 -18.22 23.04
C ARG A 34 -15.64 -18.07 21.52
N ASP A 35 -15.63 -16.85 21.02
CA ASP A 35 -15.41 -16.57 19.59
C ASP A 35 -14.02 -17.08 19.13
N GLN A 36 -12.98 -16.85 19.92
CA GLN A 36 -11.65 -17.39 19.63
C GLN A 36 -11.60 -18.92 19.61
N ALA A 37 -12.35 -19.59 20.50
CA ALA A 37 -12.46 -21.05 20.50
C ALA A 37 -13.25 -21.58 19.29
N GLU A 38 -14.27 -20.86 18.83
CA GLU A 38 -15.01 -21.21 17.61
C GLU A 38 -14.14 -21.02 16.36
N LEU A 39 -13.37 -19.92 16.29
CA LEU A 39 -12.42 -19.66 15.21
C LEU A 39 -11.31 -20.72 15.14
N SER A 40 -10.74 -21.13 16.28
CA SER A 40 -9.68 -22.15 16.31
C SER A 40 -10.17 -23.53 15.88
N ASN A 41 -11.41 -23.89 16.21
CA ASN A 41 -12.04 -25.12 15.74
C ASN A 41 -12.38 -25.08 14.25
N LYS A 42 -12.81 -23.91 13.74
CA LYS A 42 -13.24 -23.74 12.35
C LYS A 42 -12.05 -23.60 11.38
N TYR A 43 -10.97 -22.97 11.83
CA TYR A 43 -9.77 -22.71 11.06
C TYR A 43 -8.53 -23.15 11.86
N PRO A 44 -8.26 -24.47 11.94
CA PRO A 44 -7.16 -25.00 12.76
C PRO A 44 -5.78 -24.63 12.22
N GLU A 45 -5.68 -24.30 10.93
CA GLU A 45 -4.43 -23.89 10.29
C GLU A 45 -4.46 -22.41 9.90
N PRO A 46 -3.33 -21.68 10.09
CA PRO A 46 -3.17 -20.34 9.53
C PRO A 46 -3.35 -20.40 8.02
N ILE A 47 -4.15 -19.47 7.47
CA ILE A 47 -4.32 -19.33 6.03
C ILE A 47 -2.95 -19.01 5.41
N HIS A 48 -2.35 -19.98 4.72
CA HIS A 48 -1.14 -19.75 3.95
C HIS A 48 -1.51 -19.19 2.59
N TYR A 49 -1.41 -17.88 2.44
CA TYR A 49 -1.61 -17.25 1.15
C TYR A 49 -0.45 -17.63 0.23
N PRO A 50 -0.73 -18.03 -1.03
CA PRO A 50 0.34 -18.25 -1.99
C PRO A 50 1.13 -16.95 -2.20
N PRO A 51 2.44 -17.04 -2.48
CA PRO A 51 3.19 -15.87 -2.90
C PRO A 51 2.50 -15.27 -4.12
N GLN A 52 2.24 -13.96 -4.06
CA GLN A 52 1.69 -13.27 -5.22
C GLN A 52 2.68 -13.42 -6.38
N PRO A 53 2.18 -13.62 -7.62
CA PRO A 53 3.08 -13.65 -8.77
C PRO A 53 3.88 -12.35 -8.78
N GLU A 54 5.17 -12.48 -9.04
CA GLU A 54 6.01 -11.33 -9.37
C GLU A 54 5.44 -10.76 -10.67
N VAL A 55 4.53 -9.79 -10.57
CA VAL A 55 4.19 -8.97 -11.72
C VAL A 55 5.49 -8.24 -12.06
N GLU A 56 6.02 -8.49 -13.26
CA GLU A 56 7.16 -7.75 -13.76
C GLU A 56 6.68 -6.31 -13.96
N PHE A 57 6.81 -5.49 -12.92
CA PHE A 57 6.64 -4.05 -12.96
C PHE A 57 7.87 -3.47 -13.68
N GLY A 58 8.10 -3.97 -14.88
CA GLY A 58 9.22 -3.64 -15.74
C GLY A 58 8.92 -2.42 -16.58
N PHE A 59 9.93 -1.99 -17.33
CA PHE A 59 9.70 -1.01 -18.39
C PHE A 59 8.69 -1.59 -19.40
N PRO A 60 7.77 -0.76 -19.92
CA PRO A 60 6.83 -1.21 -20.94
C PRO A 60 7.62 -1.89 -22.06
N GLN A 61 7.29 -3.13 -22.38
CA GLN A 61 7.92 -3.86 -23.48
C GLN A 61 7.31 -3.46 -24.84
N THR A 62 6.11 -2.88 -24.81
CA THR A 62 5.35 -2.49 -26.00
C THR A 62 4.75 -1.10 -25.79
N CYS A 63 4.86 -0.23 -26.79
CA CYS A 63 4.10 1.01 -26.84
C CYS A 63 2.60 0.75 -27.09
N TYR A 64 1.77 1.75 -26.83
CA TYR A 64 0.33 1.68 -27.14
C TYR A 64 0.00 1.45 -28.62
N CYS A 65 0.93 1.78 -29.52
CA CYS A 65 0.83 1.47 -30.95
C CYS A 65 1.22 0.02 -31.31
N GLY A 66 1.59 -0.81 -30.33
CA GLY A 66 2.06 -2.18 -30.56
C GLY A 66 3.52 -2.30 -31.03
N GLY A 67 4.21 -1.18 -31.24
CA GLY A 67 5.64 -1.16 -31.57
C GLY A 67 6.56 -1.25 -30.36
N GLU A 68 7.85 -1.55 -30.60
CA GLU A 68 8.88 -1.53 -29.56
C GLU A 68 9.18 -0.09 -29.10
N PRO A 69 9.29 0.14 -27.77
CA PRO A 69 9.60 1.44 -27.23
C PRO A 69 11.07 1.81 -27.48
N LEU A 70 11.29 3.05 -27.92
CA LEU A 70 12.63 3.58 -28.16
C LEU A 70 13.11 4.42 -27.00
N LEU A 71 14.36 4.20 -26.59
CA LEU A 71 15.00 5.00 -25.56
C LEU A 71 15.59 6.28 -26.17
N ALA A 72 15.00 7.42 -25.84
CA ALA A 72 15.45 8.75 -26.24
C ALA A 72 16.13 9.49 -25.07
N THR A 73 16.95 10.49 -25.40
CA THR A 73 17.60 11.37 -24.40
C THR A 73 17.10 12.79 -24.56
N CYS A 74 16.72 13.41 -23.46
CA CYS A 74 16.26 14.79 -23.42
C CYS A 74 17.46 15.73 -23.55
N HIS A 75 17.38 16.66 -24.49
CA HIS A 75 18.38 17.71 -24.71
C HIS A 75 17.88 19.08 -24.25
N SER A 76 16.79 19.14 -23.47
CA SER A 76 16.28 20.41 -22.97
C SER A 76 17.27 21.04 -21.98
N ARG A 77 17.20 22.37 -21.83
CA ARG A 77 17.99 23.07 -20.81
C ARG A 77 17.56 22.74 -19.38
N SER A 78 16.30 22.35 -19.18
CA SER A 78 15.76 22.00 -17.86
C SER A 78 16.22 20.63 -17.39
N ASP A 79 16.38 19.68 -18.32
CA ASP A 79 16.63 18.27 -18.01
C ASP A 79 17.62 17.62 -18.99
N PRO A 80 18.83 18.18 -19.16
CA PRO A 80 19.81 17.64 -20.09
C PRO A 80 20.23 16.23 -19.65
N GLY A 81 20.16 15.26 -20.56
CA GLY A 81 20.58 13.88 -20.30
C GLY A 81 19.51 12.97 -19.70
N ARG A 82 18.30 13.48 -19.40
CA ARG A 82 17.20 12.61 -18.92
C ARG A 82 16.76 11.65 -20.03
N ARG A 83 16.84 10.35 -19.78
CA ARG A 83 16.36 9.32 -20.73
C ARG A 83 14.87 9.04 -20.54
N TYR A 84 14.15 8.82 -21.64
CA TYR A 84 12.72 8.48 -21.64
C TYR A 84 12.36 7.56 -22.81
N TYR A 85 11.30 6.78 -22.67
CA TYR A 85 10.79 5.93 -23.75
C TYR A 85 9.79 6.70 -24.62
N THR A 86 9.86 6.51 -25.93
CA THR A 86 8.95 7.10 -26.92
C THR A 86 8.61 6.08 -28.00
N SER A 87 7.43 6.20 -28.60
CA SER A 87 7.07 5.48 -29.82
C SER A 87 7.65 6.19 -31.05
N ASN A 88 7.92 5.45 -32.13
CA ASN A 88 8.16 6.07 -33.44
C ASN A 88 6.89 6.82 -33.88
N GLY A 89 7.08 8.05 -34.37
CA GLY A 89 5.99 8.95 -34.77
C GLY A 89 5.27 8.57 -36.07
N ASP A 90 5.49 7.37 -36.61
CA ASP A 90 4.73 6.88 -37.76
C ASP A 90 3.38 6.34 -37.27
N VAL A 91 2.48 7.30 -37.05
CA VAL A 91 1.05 7.08 -36.93
C VAL A 91 0.57 6.55 -38.29
N VAL A 92 0.06 5.31 -38.30
CA VAL A 92 -0.81 4.82 -39.39
C VAL A 92 -2.20 5.42 -39.20
#